data_AF-A0AAW1I8I5-F1
#
_entry.id   AF-A0AAW1I8I5-F1
#
_cell.length_a   1.000
_cell.length_b   1.000
_cell.length_c   1.000
_cell.angle_alpha   90.00
_cell.angle_beta   90.00
_cell.angle_gamma   90.00
#
_symmetry.space_group_name_H-M   'P 1'
#
loop_
_entity.id
_entity.type
_entity.pdbx_description
1 polymer ?
#
loop_
_entity_poly.entity_id
_entity_poly.type
_entity_poly.pdbx_seq_one_letter_code
_entity_poly.pdbx_strand_id
1 'polypeptide(L)'
;MSKTINAYRIKKIESLGKMTAMSQEEIVSAVKTVAQGLEALRAEHGGLLHALHEAPDPIASERAGLVQQSADMIELGLGEAQVSVYYLIKGKKYFPK
;
A
#
# COMPACT_ATOMS: atom_id res chain seq x y z
N MET A 1 44.51 5.44 15.27
CA MET A 1 43.07 5.20 15.49
C MET A 1 42.79 3.72 15.29
N SER A 2 42.25 3.01 16.29
CA SER A 2 42.33 1.54 16.41
C SER A 2 41.40 0.79 15.44
N LYS A 3 41.92 -0.24 14.75
CA LYS A 3 41.17 -1.12 13.83
C LYS A 3 39.94 -1.76 14.48
N THR A 4 40.02 -2.04 15.78
CA THR A 4 38.94 -2.60 16.59
C THR A 4 37.73 -1.67 16.70
N ILE A 5 37.98 -0.35 16.79
CA ILE A 5 36.92 0.66 16.86
C ILE A 5 36.16 0.73 15.54
N ASN A 6 36.88 0.66 14.41
CA ASN A 6 36.26 0.65 13.09
C ASN A 6 35.41 -0.60 12.86
N ALA A 7 35.90 -1.77 13.27
CA ALA A 7 35.15 -3.03 13.16
C ALA A 7 33.84 -2.98 13.98
N TYR A 8 33.87 -2.39 15.17
CA TYR A 8 32.68 -2.23 16.00
C TYR A 8 31.67 -1.27 15.36
N ARG A 9 32.14 -0.15 14.79
CA ARG A 9 31.28 0.81 14.08
C ARG A 9 30.60 0.18 12.88
N ILE A 10 31.32 -0.61 12.07
CA ILE A 10 30.74 -1.32 10.92
C ILE A 10 29.64 -2.29 11.37
N LYS A 11 29.92 -3.15 12.37
CA LYS A 11 28.91 -4.07 12.91
C LYS A 11 27.68 -3.35 13.47
N LYS A 12 27.87 -2.20 14.12
CA LYS A 12 26.77 -1.40 14.66
C LYS A 12 25.91 -0.78 13.54
N ILE A 13 26.55 -0.32 12.46
CA ILE A 13 25.84 0.19 11.27
C ILE A 13 25.05 -0.93 10.59
N GLU A 14 25.64 -2.11 10.41
CA GLU A 14 24.93 -3.28 9.84
C GLU A 14 23.75 -3.73 10.71
N SER A 15 23.92 -3.74 12.02
CA SER A 15 22.87 -4.08 12.98
C SER A 15 21.72 -3.08 12.96
N LEU A 16 22.03 -1.79 12.94
CA LEU A 16 21.02 -0.72 12.80
C LEU A 16 20.30 -0.83 11.45
N GLY A 17 21.02 -1.07 10.36
CA GLY A 17 20.43 -1.28 9.03
C GLY A 17 19.52 -2.52 8.94
N LYS A 18 19.81 -3.58 9.71
CA LYS A 18 18.92 -4.75 9.81
C LYS A 18 17.66 -4.47 10.64
N MET A 19 17.76 -3.64 11.68
CA MET A 19 16.62 -3.28 12.52
C MET A 19 15.67 -2.26 11.86
N THR A 20 16.20 -1.35 11.03
CA THR A 20 15.38 -0.38 10.29
C THR A 20 14.87 -0.91 8.95
N ALA A 21 15.44 -2.01 8.45
CA ALA A 21 14.91 -2.70 7.29
C ALA A 21 13.72 -3.56 7.72
N MET A 22 12.50 -3.08 7.48
CA MET A 22 11.36 -3.99 7.41
C MET A 22 11.67 -5.09 6.41
N SER A 23 11.42 -6.34 6.78
CA SER A 23 11.62 -7.43 5.84
C SER A 23 10.70 -7.25 4.64
N GLN A 24 11.18 -7.65 3.45
CA GLN A 24 10.39 -7.62 2.22
C GLN A 24 9.04 -8.38 2.38
N GLU A 25 9.01 -9.40 3.24
CA GLU A 25 7.81 -10.16 3.62
C GLU A 25 6.83 -9.32 4.44
N GLU A 26 7.30 -8.57 5.43
CA GLU A 26 6.48 -7.64 6.20
C GLU A 26 5.90 -6.53 5.32
N ILE A 27 6.69 -6.00 4.36
CA ILE A 27 6.21 -5.01 3.41
C ILE A 27 5.11 -5.60 2.51
N VAL A 28 5.32 -6.78 1.94
CA VAL A 28 4.30 -7.45 1.12
C VAL A 28 3.03 -7.74 1.93
N SER A 29 3.16 -8.16 3.19
CA SER A 29 2.01 -8.37 4.07
C SER A 29 1.25 -7.08 4.34
N ALA A 30 1.95 -5.99 4.67
CA ALA A 30 1.34 -4.69 4.91
C ALA A 30 0.60 -4.16 3.68
N VAL A 31 1.21 -4.27 2.49
CA VAL A 31 0.59 -3.82 1.23
C VAL A 31 -0.66 -4.66 0.90
N LYS A 32 -0.65 -5.97 1.17
CA LYS A 32 -1.85 -6.81 1.02
C LYS A 32 -2.99 -6.38 1.94
N THR A 33 -2.70 -6.08 3.20
CA THR A 33 -3.70 -5.58 4.14
C THR A 33 -4.28 -4.24 3.68
N VAL A 34 -3.45 -3.33 3.17
CA VAL A 34 -3.92 -2.05 2.60
C VAL A 34 -4.80 -2.28 1.38
N ALA A 35 -4.41 -3.17 0.46
CA ALA A 35 -5.21 -3.49 -0.72
C ALA A 35 -6.59 -4.07 -0.35
N GLN A 36 -6.65 -4.97 0.64
CA GLN A 36 -7.92 -5.50 1.13
C GLN A 36 -8.82 -4.41 1.75
N GLY A 37 -8.24 -3.49 2.52
CA GLY A 37 -8.98 -2.35 3.08
C GLY A 37 -9.53 -1.41 2.00
N LEU A 38 -8.74 -1.15 0.95
CA LEU A 38 -9.17 -0.37 -0.20
C LEU A 38 -10.30 -1.06 -0.98
N GLU A 39 -10.24 -2.38 -1.15
CA GLU A 39 -11.28 -3.14 -1.83
C GLU A 39 -12.60 -3.16 -1.05
N ALA A 40 -12.53 -3.30 0.28
CA ALA A 40 -13.70 -3.15 1.15
C ALA A 40 -14.33 -1.75 1.03
N LEU A 41 -13.50 -0.70 1.08
CA LEU A 41 -13.98 0.68 0.95
C LEU A 41 -14.63 0.95 -0.42
N ARG A 42 -14.07 0.38 -1.50
CA ARG A 42 -14.67 0.45 -2.85
C ARG A 42 -16.06 -0.20 -2.86
N ALA A 43 -16.24 -1.35 -2.20
CA ALA A 43 -17.52 -2.03 -2.14
C ALA A 43 -18.57 -1.20 -1.36
N GLU A 44 -18.18 -0.59 -0.24
CA GLU A 44 -19.04 0.33 0.53
C GLU A 44 -19.45 1.54 -0.30
N HIS A 45 -18.51 2.15 -1.02
CA HIS A 45 -18.79 3.25 -1.95
C HIS A 45 -19.75 2.87 -3.07
N GLY A 46 -19.63 1.65 -3.62
CA GLY A 46 -20.60 1.12 -4.58
C GLY A 46 -22.02 1.04 -4.01
N GLY A 47 -22.15 0.60 -2.75
CA GLY A 47 -23.44 0.58 -2.04
C GLY A 47 -24.02 1.99 -1.80
N LEU A 48 -23.18 2.94 -1.40
CA LEU A 48 -23.58 4.35 -1.22
C LEU A 48 -24.02 5.00 -2.54
N LEU A 49 -23.28 4.76 -3.63
CA LEU A 49 -23.65 5.23 -4.96
C LEU A 49 -25.02 4.71 -5.39
N HIS A 50 -25.27 3.43 -5.18
CA HIS A 50 -26.56 2.82 -5.50
C HIS A 50 -27.69 3.48 -4.70
N ALA A 51 -27.52 3.64 -3.38
CA ALA A 51 -28.50 4.30 -2.52
C ALA A 51 -28.73 5.78 -2.88
N LEU A 52 -27.68 6.50 -3.31
CA LEU A 52 -27.79 7.88 -3.77
C LEU A 52 -28.49 7.97 -5.12
N HIS A 53 -28.30 7.01 -6.03
CA HIS A 53 -28.97 6.99 -7.33
C HIS A 53 -30.49 6.77 -7.22
N GLU A 54 -30.93 6.04 -6.18
CA GLU A 54 -32.35 5.83 -5.88
C GLU A 54 -33.00 7.00 -5.13
N ALA A 55 -32.20 7.94 -4.61
CA ALA A 55 -32.72 9.11 -3.92
C ALA A 55 -33.17 10.19 -4.93
N PRO A 56 -34.41 10.71 -4.83
CA PRO A 56 -34.96 11.70 -5.78
C PRO A 56 -34.40 13.12 -5.60
N ASP A 57 -33.32 13.30 -4.83
CA ASP A 57 -32.77 14.60 -4.45
C ASP A 57 -31.67 15.05 -5.42
N PRO A 58 -31.72 16.26 -6.02
CA PRO A 58 -30.66 16.78 -6.88
C PRO A 58 -29.27 16.84 -6.20
N ILE A 59 -29.20 16.91 -4.86
CA ILE A 59 -27.94 16.83 -4.10
C ILE A 59 -27.32 15.43 -4.17
N ALA A 60 -28.13 14.39 -4.41
CA ALA A 60 -27.65 13.02 -4.52
C ALA A 60 -26.77 12.78 -5.76
N SER A 61 -27.01 13.53 -6.84
CA SER A 61 -26.19 13.48 -8.06
C SER A 61 -24.79 14.05 -7.83
N GLU A 62 -24.68 15.19 -7.13
CA GLU A 62 -23.38 15.79 -6.77
C GLU A 62 -22.59 14.87 -5.83
N ARG A 63 -23.28 14.28 -4.83
CA ARG A 63 -22.68 13.29 -3.93
C ARG A 63 -22.23 12.03 -4.67
N ALA A 64 -22.99 11.57 -5.66
CA ALA A 64 -22.59 10.44 -6.50
C ALA A 64 -21.31 10.75 -7.30
N GLY A 65 -21.17 11.97 -7.84
CA GLY A 65 -19.93 12.40 -8.50
C GLY A 65 -18.71 12.32 -7.59
N LEU A 66 -18.83 12.76 -6.34
CA LEU A 66 -17.74 12.68 -5.36
C LEU A 66 -17.37 11.24 -4.99
N VAL A 67 -18.37 10.37 -4.82
CA VAL A 67 -18.12 8.96 -4.50
C VAL A 67 -17.47 8.23 -5.68
N GLN A 68 -17.88 8.55 -6.92
CA GLN A 68 -17.25 8.01 -8.12
C GLN A 68 -15.78 8.45 -8.22
N GLN A 69 -15.48 9.73 -8.02
CA GLN A 69 -14.10 10.22 -8.01
C GLN A 69 -13.26 9.52 -6.93
N SER A 70 -13.83 9.28 -5.75
CA SER A 70 -13.13 8.53 -4.71
C SER A 70 -12.92 7.05 -5.10
N ALA A 71 -13.85 6.43 -5.81
CA ALA A 71 -13.70 5.06 -6.30
C ALA A 71 -12.57 4.95 -7.34
N ASP A 72 -12.47 5.92 -8.25
CA ASP A 72 -11.42 5.95 -9.27
C ASP A 72 -10.02 6.10 -8.63
N MET A 73 -9.90 6.94 -7.60
CA MET A 73 -8.66 7.10 -6.82
C MET A 73 -8.27 5.81 -6.08
N ILE A 74 -9.26 5.07 -5.57
CA ILE A 74 -9.03 3.77 -4.92
C ILE A 74 -8.51 2.75 -5.93
N GLU A 75 -9.10 2.68 -7.13
CA GLU A 75 -8.66 1.78 -8.19
C GLU A 75 -7.23 2.08 -8.65
N LEU A 76 -6.88 3.36 -8.80
CA LEU A 76 -5.51 3.77 -9.10
C LEU A 76 -4.52 3.30 -8.01
N GLY A 77 -4.83 3.56 -6.74
CA GLY A 77 -3.98 3.15 -5.61
C GLY A 77 -3.84 1.64 -5.48
N LEU A 78 -4.90 0.88 -5.79
CA LEU A 78 -4.85 -0.58 -5.86
C LEU A 78 -3.90 -1.07 -6.98
N GLY A 79 -3.94 -0.44 -8.15
CA GLY A 79 -3.01 -0.72 -9.25
C GLY A 79 -1.56 -0.45 -8.87
N GLU A 80 -1.27 0.69 -8.25
CA GLU A 80 0.07 1.05 -7.78
C GLU A 80 0.59 0.10 -6.69
N ALA A 81 -0.29 -0.32 -5.78
CA ALA A 81 0.03 -1.32 -4.75
C ALA A 81 0.37 -2.68 -5.36
N GLN A 82 -0.40 -3.13 -6.36
CA GLN A 82 -0.11 -4.38 -7.08
C GLN A 82 1.23 -4.32 -7.80
N VAL A 83 1.53 -3.21 -8.50
CA VAL A 83 2.81 -2.99 -9.18
C VAL A 83 3.96 -3.03 -8.17
N SER A 84 3.80 -2.37 -7.02
CA SER A 84 4.80 -2.39 -5.95
C SER A 84 5.08 -3.82 -5.45
N VAL A 85 4.03 -4.59 -5.15
CA VAL A 85 4.17 -6.00 -4.73
C VAL A 85 4.85 -6.85 -5.81
N TYR A 86 4.49 -6.65 -7.08
CA TYR A 86 5.10 -7.36 -8.20
C TYR A 86 6.62 -7.13 -8.27
N TYR A 87 7.07 -5.88 -8.18
CA TYR A 87 8.50 -5.56 -8.20
C TYR A 87 9.24 -6.06 -6.96
N LEU A 88 8.62 -5.99 -5.77
CA LEU A 88 9.18 -6.58 -4.54
C LEU A 88 9.40 -8.10 -4.69
N ILE A 89 8.45 -8.83 -5.29
CA ILE A 89 8.54 -10.28 -5.49
C ILE A 89 9.55 -10.62 -6.61
N LYS A 90 9.54 -9.88 -7.72
CA LYS A 90 10.49 -10.11 -8.83
C LYS A 90 11.93 -9.81 -8.43
N GLY A 91 12.17 -8.81 -7.58
CA GLY A 91 13.48 -8.55 -6.99
C GLY A 91 14.08 -9.78 -6.31
N LYS A 92 13.27 -10.55 -5.55
CA LYS A 92 13.70 -11.82 -4.94
C LYS A 92 14.03 -12.92 -5.96
N LYS A 93 13.36 -12.94 -7.12
CA LYS A 93 13.56 -13.98 -8.16
C LYS A 93 14.86 -13.78 -8.94
N TYR A 94 15.26 -12.53 -9.20
CA TYR A 94 16.43 -12.22 -10.01
C TYR A 94 17.69 -11.86 -9.18
N PHE A 95 17.52 -11.51 -7.91
CA PHE A 95 18.63 -11.29 -6.97
C PHE A 95 18.38 -12.02 -5.64
N PRO A 96 18.45 -13.36 -5.64
CA PRO A 96 18.47 -14.11 -4.38
C PRO A 96 19.75 -13.75 -3.61
N LYS A 97 19.60 -13.45 -2.31
CA LYS A 97 20.73 -13.19 -1.39
C LYS A 97 21.53 -14.45 -1.12
#